data_AF-A0A957VNP5-F1
#
_entry.id   AF-A0A957VNP5-F1
#
_cell.length_a   1.000
_cell.length_b   1.000
_cell.length_c   1.000
_cell.angle_alpha   90.00
_cell.angle_beta   90.00
_cell.angle_gamma   90.00
#
_symmetry.space_group_name_H-M   'P 1'
#
loop_
_entity.id
_entity.type
_entity.pdbx_description
1 polymer ?
#
loop_
_entity_poly.entity_id
_entity_poly.type
_entity_poly.pdbx_seq_one_letter_code
_entity_poly.pdbx_strand_id
1 'polypeptide(L)'
;MAKQQTSKKANKQKAADAKRVSGRTFDEQLERIALRTVMIVVLIQMAVTLVFGPRGGSIAMVGSPDSAAVRALLSAAVIAAIVGPIAYVRGTRVRNDKLPKEFHQDYRLSAVPITIAGVLVTMLAVSWFYDVLNRAFEGAMFNRITLAVLLSISSGVVAYAVAKTMAHLRASGMLYLVVASLMGTLLLAGAHNENPYWWEYSFSHLGMTDSNSKAIFNIGLIFTGILMLVWQEFFMKEFRV
;
A
#
# COMPACT_ATOMS: atom_id res chain seq x y z
N MET A 1 20.90 -30.02 42.19
CA MET A 1 19.89 -29.05 41.69
C MET A 1 20.49 -27.87 40.89
N ALA A 2 21.63 -27.28 41.26
CA ALA A 2 22.22 -26.12 40.55
C ALA A 2 22.63 -26.35 39.07
N LYS A 3 23.13 -27.54 38.70
CA LYS A 3 23.49 -27.90 37.30
C LYS A 3 22.28 -28.01 36.34
N GLN A 4 21.11 -28.38 36.85
CA GLN A 4 19.89 -28.49 36.04
C GLN A 4 19.28 -27.11 35.72
N GLN A 5 19.38 -26.16 36.65
CA GLN A 5 18.89 -24.79 36.44
C GLN A 5 19.77 -23.99 35.46
N THR A 6 21.09 -24.22 35.46
CA THR A 6 22.03 -23.59 34.52
C THR A 6 21.86 -24.12 33.09
N SER A 7 21.66 -25.43 32.91
CA SER A 7 21.34 -26.04 31.61
C SER A 7 20.02 -25.53 31.01
N LYS A 8 18.95 -25.41 31.82
CA LYS A 8 17.67 -24.83 31.37
C LYS A 8 17.80 -23.37 30.92
N LYS A 9 18.57 -22.54 31.65
CA LYS A 9 18.83 -21.15 31.26
C LYS A 9 19.60 -21.07 29.94
N ALA A 10 20.65 -21.88 29.76
CA ALA A 10 21.44 -21.93 28.54
C ALA A 10 20.61 -22.36 27.31
N ASN A 11 19.72 -23.34 27.46
CA ASN A 11 18.81 -23.76 26.39
C ASN A 11 17.78 -22.68 26.03
N LYS A 12 17.26 -21.96 27.03
CA LYS A 12 16.33 -20.84 26.79
C LYS A 12 17.02 -19.67 26.07
N GLN A 13 18.26 -19.37 26.43
CA GLN A 13 19.09 -18.35 25.76
C GLN A 13 19.34 -18.72 24.30
N LYS A 14 19.81 -19.96 24.03
CA LYS A 14 20.03 -20.45 22.66
C LYS A 14 18.76 -20.41 21.80
N ALA A 15 17.61 -20.77 22.37
CA ALA A 15 16.33 -20.69 21.66
C ALA A 15 15.93 -19.24 21.34
N ALA A 16 16.15 -18.31 22.26
CA ALA A 16 15.90 -16.88 22.03
C ALA A 16 16.83 -16.30 20.95
N ASP A 17 18.11 -16.67 20.98
CA ASP A 17 19.10 -16.24 19.98
C ASP A 17 18.79 -16.80 18.59
N ALA A 18 18.40 -18.08 18.51
CA ALA A 18 17.96 -18.70 17.25
C ALA A 18 16.73 -18.01 16.66
N LYS A 19 15.74 -17.65 17.50
CA LYS A 19 14.55 -16.91 17.07
C LYS A 19 14.90 -15.50 16.57
N ARG A 20 15.85 -14.81 17.23
CA ARG A 20 16.36 -13.50 16.81
C ARG A 20 17.09 -13.57 15.46
N VAL A 21 17.96 -14.56 15.27
CA VAL A 21 18.69 -14.76 14.00
C VAL A 21 17.72 -15.10 12.87
N SER A 22 16.73 -15.95 13.11
CA SER A 22 15.69 -16.26 12.12
C SER A 22 14.83 -15.02 11.77
N GLY A 23 14.56 -14.14 12.73
CA GLY A 23 13.88 -12.87 12.49
C GLY A 23 14.71 -11.93 11.59
N ARG A 24 15.99 -11.73 11.90
CA ARG A 24 16.87 -10.87 11.06
C ARG A 24 16.99 -11.39 9.62
N THR A 25 17.12 -12.70 9.44
CA THR A 25 17.21 -13.28 8.09
C THR A 25 15.91 -13.15 7.29
N PHE A 26 14.75 -13.02 7.95
CA PHE A 26 13.49 -12.68 7.29
C PHE A 26 13.50 -11.24 6.78
N ASP A 27 13.80 -10.31 7.68
CA ASP A 27 13.80 -8.88 7.36
C ASP A 27 14.82 -8.56 6.26
N GLU A 28 16.02 -9.14 6.32
CA GLU A 28 17.06 -8.97 5.31
C GLU A 28 16.65 -9.50 3.92
N GLN A 29 15.96 -10.64 3.88
CA GLN A 29 15.48 -11.20 2.62
C GLN A 29 14.41 -10.32 1.98
N LEU A 30 13.44 -9.84 2.77
CA LEU A 30 12.39 -8.96 2.28
C LEU A 30 12.92 -7.59 1.88
N GLU A 31 13.86 -7.04 2.65
CA GLU A 31 14.53 -5.77 2.34
C GLU A 31 15.28 -5.86 1.00
N ARG A 32 16.02 -6.95 0.77
CA ARG A 32 16.72 -7.17 -0.50
C ARG A 32 15.76 -7.25 -1.69
N ILE A 33 14.60 -7.89 -1.52
CA ILE A 33 13.57 -7.97 -2.56
C ILE A 33 12.98 -6.58 -2.83
N ALA A 34 12.67 -5.81 -1.78
CA ALA A 34 12.17 -4.45 -1.90
C ALA A 34 13.16 -3.55 -2.67
N LEU A 35 14.43 -3.54 -2.26
CA LEU A 35 15.47 -2.72 -2.92
C LEU A 35 15.69 -3.10 -4.39
N ARG A 36 15.65 -4.39 -4.74
CA ARG A 36 15.71 -4.82 -6.14
C ARG A 36 14.51 -4.32 -6.95
N THR A 37 13.33 -4.33 -6.33
CA THR A 37 12.10 -3.85 -6.97
C THR A 37 12.17 -2.35 -7.22
N VAL A 38 12.71 -1.58 -6.27
CA VAL A 38 12.96 -0.14 -6.42
C VAL A 38 13.84 0.13 -7.63
N MET A 39 14.99 -0.56 -7.75
CA MET A 39 15.90 -0.36 -8.87
C MET A 39 15.21 -0.60 -10.22
N ILE A 40 14.43 -1.67 -10.33
CA ILE A 40 13.69 -1.99 -11.56
C ILE A 40 12.65 -0.92 -11.86
N VAL A 41 11.85 -0.52 -10.87
CA VAL A 41 10.80 0.49 -11.05
C VAL A 41 11.38 1.85 -11.42
N VAL A 42 12.46 2.29 -10.76
CA VAL A 42 13.13 3.56 -11.04
C VAL A 42 13.64 3.59 -12.49
N LEU A 43 14.30 2.53 -12.95
CA LEU A 43 14.83 2.46 -14.31
C LEU A 43 13.71 2.45 -15.36
N ILE A 44 12.64 1.66 -15.12
CA ILE A 44 11.49 1.61 -16.02
C ILE A 44 10.79 2.96 -16.07
N GLN A 45 10.51 3.58 -14.91
CA GLN A 45 9.83 4.87 -14.84
C GLN A 45 10.65 5.98 -15.51
N MET A 46 11.97 5.98 -15.32
CA MET A 46 12.88 6.90 -15.99
C MET A 46 12.79 6.72 -17.50
N ALA A 47 12.94 5.49 -18.00
CA ALA A 47 12.85 5.20 -19.42
C ALA A 47 11.48 5.58 -20.02
N VAL A 48 10.39 5.22 -19.35
CA VAL A 48 9.02 5.56 -19.78
C VAL A 48 8.86 7.08 -19.89
N THR A 49 9.30 7.83 -18.89
CA THR A 49 9.18 9.30 -18.92
C THR A 49 10.11 9.93 -19.96
N LEU A 50 11.31 9.39 -20.15
CA LEU A 50 12.24 9.85 -21.17
C LEU A 50 11.85 9.45 -22.60
N VAL A 51 10.95 8.50 -22.81
CA VAL A 51 10.45 8.11 -24.15
C VAL A 51 9.10 8.76 -24.44
N PHE A 52 8.18 8.71 -23.49
CA PHE A 52 6.77 9.14 -23.63
C PHE A 52 6.43 10.44 -22.91
N GLY A 53 7.40 11.06 -22.22
CA GLY A 53 7.23 12.39 -21.63
C GLY A 53 7.08 13.50 -22.67
N PRO A 54 6.76 14.73 -22.23
CA PRO A 54 6.54 15.88 -23.11
C PRO A 54 7.74 16.10 -24.04
N ARG A 55 7.46 16.22 -25.35
CA ARG A 55 8.49 16.48 -26.38
C ARG A 55 8.76 17.97 -26.60
N GLY A 56 7.85 18.84 -26.15
CA GLY A 56 8.01 20.30 -26.16
C GLY A 56 7.14 20.93 -25.07
N GLY A 57 7.61 22.03 -24.49
CA GLY A 57 6.95 22.71 -23.37
C GLY A 57 7.30 22.13 -21.99
N SER A 58 6.88 22.84 -20.95
CA SER A 58 7.02 22.42 -19.55
C SER A 58 5.66 21.99 -19.00
N ILE A 59 5.64 20.98 -18.14
CA ILE A 59 4.42 20.49 -17.49
C ILE A 59 4.34 21.04 -16.06
N ALA A 60 3.16 21.52 -15.67
CA ALA A 60 2.91 21.99 -14.32
C ALA A 60 2.83 20.84 -13.30
N MET A 61 3.07 21.14 -12.02
CA MET A 61 2.92 20.16 -10.94
C MET A 61 1.49 19.58 -10.87
N VAL A 62 0.49 20.45 -10.84
CA VAL A 62 -0.96 20.16 -10.77
C VAL A 62 -1.71 21.08 -11.75
N GLY A 63 -2.96 20.76 -12.08
CA GLY A 63 -3.87 21.66 -12.81
C GLY A 63 -4.11 21.29 -14.28
N SER A 64 -3.48 20.23 -14.78
CA SER A 64 -3.78 19.66 -16.10
C SER A 64 -3.92 18.13 -16.03
N PRO A 65 -4.67 17.51 -16.96
CA PRO A 65 -4.78 16.04 -17.04
C PRO A 65 -3.43 15.34 -17.24
N ASP A 66 -2.46 16.05 -17.83
CA ASP A 66 -1.11 15.55 -18.10
C ASP A 66 -0.07 15.97 -17.04
N SER A 67 -0.51 16.59 -15.95
CA SER A 67 0.36 17.13 -14.90
C SER A 67 1.25 16.07 -14.24
N ALA A 68 2.33 16.54 -13.60
CA ALA A 68 3.26 15.66 -12.89
C ALA A 68 2.55 14.82 -11.82
N ALA A 69 1.61 15.43 -11.08
CA ALA A 69 0.82 14.75 -10.06
C ALA A 69 -0.05 13.61 -10.62
N VAL A 70 -0.75 13.83 -11.75
CA VAL A 70 -1.58 12.79 -12.38
C VAL A 70 -0.71 11.63 -12.87
N ARG A 71 0.44 11.92 -13.49
CA ARG A 71 1.39 10.89 -13.93
C ARG A 71 1.97 10.10 -12.76
N ALA A 72 2.31 10.77 -11.67
CA ALA A 72 2.77 10.13 -10.45
C ALA A 72 1.69 9.23 -9.84
N LEU A 73 0.45 9.72 -9.76
CA LEU A 73 -0.70 8.96 -9.27
C LEU A 73 -0.94 7.68 -10.09
N LEU A 74 -0.93 7.77 -11.41
CA LEU A 74 -1.09 6.62 -12.31
C LEU A 74 0.07 5.64 -12.17
N SER A 75 1.31 6.13 -12.10
CA SER A 75 2.48 5.26 -11.88
C SER A 75 2.37 4.52 -10.55
N ALA A 76 1.94 5.22 -9.49
CA ALA A 76 1.78 4.66 -8.16
C ALA A 76 0.69 3.60 -8.11
N ALA A 77 -0.42 3.82 -8.82
CA ALA A 77 -1.49 2.83 -8.96
C ALA A 77 -1.00 1.55 -9.64
N VAL A 78 -0.29 1.67 -10.76
CA VAL A 78 0.29 0.52 -11.48
C VAL A 78 1.33 -0.22 -10.63
N ILE A 79 2.22 0.53 -9.97
CA ILE A 79 3.22 -0.04 -9.07
C ILE A 79 2.53 -0.79 -7.93
N ALA A 80 1.54 -0.20 -7.27
CA ALA A 80 0.81 -0.85 -6.19
C ALA A 80 0.05 -2.10 -6.66
N ALA A 81 -0.56 -2.05 -7.84
CA ALA A 81 -1.31 -3.17 -8.42
C ALA A 81 -0.42 -4.36 -8.81
N ILE A 82 0.83 -4.12 -9.18
CA ILE A 82 1.78 -5.17 -9.58
C ILE A 82 2.64 -5.61 -8.38
N VAL A 83 3.32 -4.67 -7.73
CA VAL A 83 4.28 -4.94 -6.66
C VAL A 83 3.56 -5.42 -5.39
N GLY A 84 2.41 -4.84 -5.08
CA GLY A 84 1.62 -5.16 -3.88
C GLY A 84 1.29 -6.64 -3.74
N PRO A 85 0.56 -7.27 -4.69
CA PRO A 85 0.23 -8.69 -4.60
C PRO A 85 1.46 -9.59 -4.62
N ILE A 86 2.48 -9.27 -5.42
CA ILE A 86 3.72 -10.05 -5.47
C ILE A 86 4.42 -10.04 -4.11
N ALA A 87 4.55 -8.86 -3.50
CA ALA A 87 5.16 -8.69 -2.18
C ALA A 87 4.35 -9.38 -1.09
N TYR A 88 3.01 -9.24 -1.10
CA TYR A 88 2.11 -9.90 -0.16
C TYR A 88 2.23 -11.43 -0.22
N VAL A 89 2.16 -12.00 -1.43
CA VAL A 89 2.26 -13.45 -1.63
C VAL A 89 3.64 -13.96 -1.20
N ARG A 90 4.72 -13.28 -1.57
CA ARG A 90 6.08 -13.66 -1.16
C ARG A 90 6.25 -13.58 0.35
N GLY A 91 5.84 -12.48 0.98
CA GLY A 91 5.91 -12.32 2.43
C GLY A 91 5.13 -13.41 3.17
N THR A 92 3.94 -13.73 2.69
CA THR A 92 3.11 -14.80 3.25
C THR A 92 3.74 -16.18 3.08
N ARG A 93 4.33 -16.49 1.92
CA ARG A 93 5.04 -17.77 1.70
C ARG A 93 6.23 -17.93 2.65
N VAL A 94 7.09 -16.92 2.72
CA VAL A 94 8.27 -16.95 3.59
C VAL A 94 7.86 -17.07 5.08
N ARG A 95 6.74 -16.45 5.48
CA ARG A 95 6.17 -16.61 6.82
C ARG A 95 5.64 -18.03 7.06
N ASN A 96 4.87 -18.58 6.11
CA ASN A 96 4.31 -19.92 6.21
C ASN A 96 5.41 -21.00 6.29
N ASP A 97 6.53 -20.83 5.58
CA ASP A 97 7.67 -21.77 5.64
C ASP A 97 8.29 -21.87 7.05
N LYS A 98 8.11 -20.84 7.89
CA LYS A 98 8.63 -20.79 9.27
C LYS A 98 7.59 -21.19 10.32
N LEU A 99 6.33 -21.36 9.94
CA LEU A 99 5.23 -21.66 10.85
C LEU A 99 4.76 -23.13 10.68
N PRO A 100 4.27 -23.77 11.76
CA PRO A 100 3.54 -25.03 11.63
C PRO A 100 2.34 -24.88 10.66
N LYS A 101 1.98 -25.98 9.99
CA LYS A 101 0.91 -25.98 8.95
C LYS A 101 -0.43 -25.42 9.44
N GLU A 102 -0.74 -25.63 10.72
CA GLU A 102 -1.98 -25.16 11.37
C GLU A 102 -2.09 -23.62 11.39
N PHE A 103 -0.97 -22.91 11.34
CA PHE A 103 -0.90 -21.45 11.34
C PHE A 103 -0.62 -20.86 9.95
N HIS A 104 -0.68 -21.68 8.89
CA HIS A 104 -0.48 -21.19 7.53
C HIS A 104 -1.59 -20.21 7.17
N GLN A 105 -1.17 -19.09 6.61
CA GLN A 105 -2.08 -18.10 6.09
C GLN A 105 -2.38 -18.37 4.62
N ASP A 106 -3.67 -18.44 4.27
CA ASP A 106 -4.06 -18.54 2.87
C ASP A 106 -4.07 -17.13 2.27
N TYR A 107 -3.43 -16.99 1.12
CA TYR A 107 -3.32 -15.73 0.39
C TYR A 107 -4.24 -15.68 -0.82
N ARG A 108 -4.88 -16.80 -1.21
CA ARG A 108 -5.61 -16.90 -2.49
C ARG A 108 -6.82 -15.97 -2.54
N LEU A 109 -7.63 -15.97 -1.48
CA LEU A 109 -8.84 -15.14 -1.40
C LEU A 109 -8.56 -13.73 -0.87
N SER A 110 -7.51 -13.57 -0.05
CA SER A 110 -7.16 -12.30 0.57
C SER A 110 -6.32 -11.39 -0.32
N ALA A 111 -5.57 -11.92 -1.29
CA ALA A 111 -4.67 -11.12 -2.13
C ALA A 111 -5.39 -10.05 -2.96
N VAL A 112 -6.55 -10.39 -3.55
CA VAL A 112 -7.32 -9.45 -4.39
C VAL A 112 -7.81 -8.25 -3.59
N PRO A 113 -8.61 -8.42 -2.50
CA PRO A 113 -9.08 -7.28 -1.73
C PRO A 113 -7.94 -6.47 -1.10
N ILE A 114 -6.87 -7.13 -0.61
CA ILE A 114 -5.68 -6.44 -0.08
C ILE A 114 -4.99 -5.60 -1.16
N THR A 115 -4.90 -6.11 -2.40
CA THR A 115 -4.28 -5.37 -3.51
C THR A 115 -5.10 -4.13 -3.87
N ILE A 116 -6.42 -4.27 -3.98
CA ILE A 116 -7.31 -3.14 -4.27
C ILE A 116 -7.18 -2.06 -3.18
N ALA A 117 -7.16 -2.48 -1.91
CA ALA A 117 -6.96 -1.56 -0.78
C ALA A 117 -5.60 -0.89 -0.84
N GLY A 118 -4.55 -1.65 -1.15
CA GLY A 118 -3.19 -1.15 -1.33
C GLY A 118 -3.08 -0.10 -2.43
N VAL A 119 -3.71 -0.33 -3.57
CA VAL A 119 -3.78 0.63 -4.68
C VAL A 119 -4.48 1.91 -4.23
N LEU A 120 -5.67 1.79 -3.65
CA LEU A 120 -6.46 2.93 -3.19
C LEU A 120 -5.69 3.79 -2.17
N VAL A 121 -5.14 3.16 -1.13
CA VAL A 121 -4.39 3.87 -0.08
C VAL A 121 -3.12 4.51 -0.63
N THR A 122 -2.42 3.83 -1.54
CA THR A 122 -1.22 4.39 -2.19
C THR A 122 -1.57 5.59 -3.06
N MET A 123 -2.67 5.52 -3.81
CA MET A 123 -3.16 6.62 -4.63
C MET A 123 -3.48 7.85 -3.76
N LEU A 124 -4.20 7.66 -2.66
CA LEU A 124 -4.51 8.74 -1.73
C LEU A 124 -3.26 9.37 -1.12
N ALA A 125 -2.29 8.56 -0.70
CA ALA A 125 -1.03 9.05 -0.16
C ALA A 125 -0.24 9.87 -1.18
N VAL A 126 -0.18 9.43 -2.44
CA VAL A 126 0.51 10.15 -3.51
C VAL A 126 -0.23 11.44 -3.89
N SER A 127 -1.56 11.40 -3.99
CA SER A 127 -2.36 12.61 -4.22
C SER A 127 -2.11 13.66 -3.15
N TRP A 128 -2.13 13.26 -1.88
CA TRP A 128 -1.89 14.18 -0.77
C TRP A 128 -0.46 14.73 -0.78
N PHE A 129 0.54 13.88 -1.05
CA PHE A 129 1.93 14.31 -1.16
C PHE A 129 2.14 15.34 -2.28
N TYR A 130 1.56 15.12 -3.47
CA TYR A 130 1.68 16.08 -4.58
C TYR A 130 0.88 17.37 -4.34
N ASP A 131 -0.23 17.33 -3.60
CA ASP A 131 -0.92 18.56 -3.16
C ASP A 131 -0.02 19.41 -2.25
N VAL A 132 0.66 18.78 -1.28
CA VAL A 132 1.63 19.47 -0.41
C VAL A 132 2.78 20.05 -1.24
N LEU A 133 3.34 19.28 -2.17
CA LEU A 133 4.40 19.78 -3.06
C LEU A 133 3.93 20.93 -3.94
N ASN A 134 2.70 20.89 -4.46
CA ASN A 134 2.14 21.97 -5.27
C ASN A 134 2.02 23.27 -4.48
N ARG A 135 1.64 23.20 -3.20
CA ARG A 135 1.60 24.37 -2.31
C ARG A 135 2.99 24.91 -1.97
N ALA A 136 3.99 24.01 -1.84
CA ALA A 136 5.36 24.41 -1.55
C ALA A 136 6.09 25.01 -2.77
N PHE A 137 5.72 24.58 -3.98
CA PHE A 137 6.35 24.97 -5.23
C PHE A 137 5.30 25.47 -6.23
N GLU A 138 4.55 26.50 -5.83
CA GLU A 138 3.47 27.04 -6.63
C GLU A 138 3.98 27.56 -7.99
N GLY A 139 3.30 27.19 -9.07
CA GLY A 139 3.70 27.56 -10.43
C GLY A 139 4.91 26.78 -10.97
N ALA A 140 5.41 25.76 -10.27
CA ALA A 140 6.53 24.96 -10.75
C ALA A 140 6.22 24.24 -12.06
N MET A 141 7.16 24.39 -13.01
CA MET A 141 7.09 23.86 -14.35
C MET A 141 8.28 22.94 -14.59
N PHE A 142 8.01 21.74 -15.07
CA PHE A 142 9.01 20.69 -15.26
C PHE A 142 9.23 20.41 -16.74
N ASN A 143 10.49 20.53 -17.18
CA ASN A 143 10.91 19.99 -18.46
C ASN A 143 10.98 18.45 -18.39
N ARG A 144 11.17 17.81 -19.54
CA ARG A 144 11.19 16.33 -19.66
C ARG A 144 12.19 15.65 -18.73
N ILE A 145 13.39 16.19 -18.58
CA ILE A 145 14.47 15.58 -17.78
C ILE A 145 14.14 15.71 -16.29
N THR A 146 13.77 16.91 -15.85
CA THR A 146 13.40 17.14 -14.44
C THR A 146 12.17 16.33 -14.05
N LEU A 147 11.19 16.22 -14.94
CA LEU A 147 10.02 15.36 -14.73
C LEU A 147 10.40 13.89 -14.61
N ALA A 148 11.30 13.40 -15.47
CA ALA A 148 11.76 12.02 -15.42
C ALA A 148 12.47 11.70 -14.11
N VAL A 149 13.33 12.59 -13.62
CA VAL A 149 13.98 12.45 -12.31
C VAL A 149 12.94 12.44 -11.18
N LEU A 150 12.04 13.42 -11.15
CA LEU A 150 11.01 13.55 -10.12
C LEU A 150 10.13 12.29 -10.04
N LEU A 151 9.57 11.86 -11.18
CA LEU A 151 8.71 10.68 -11.25
C LEU A 151 9.48 9.41 -10.87
N SER A 152 10.73 9.26 -11.30
CA SER A 152 11.52 8.06 -10.98
C SER A 152 11.81 7.95 -9.48
N ILE A 153 12.18 9.05 -8.82
CA ILE A 153 12.39 9.09 -7.38
C ILE A 153 11.07 8.78 -6.66
N SER A 154 9.98 9.46 -7.04
CA SER A 154 8.66 9.26 -6.46
C SER A 154 8.20 7.80 -6.58
N SER A 155 8.29 7.22 -7.78
CA SER A 155 7.93 5.82 -8.05
C SER A 155 8.83 4.84 -7.30
N GLY A 156 10.12 5.14 -7.14
CA GLY A 156 11.04 4.33 -6.34
C GLY A 156 10.65 4.29 -4.86
N VAL A 157 10.30 5.45 -4.28
CA VAL A 157 9.80 5.54 -2.90
C VAL A 157 8.49 4.76 -2.74
N VAL A 158 7.55 4.93 -3.66
CA VAL A 158 6.28 4.18 -3.66
C VAL A 158 6.52 2.68 -3.75
N ALA A 159 7.37 2.23 -4.69
CA ALA A 159 7.69 0.81 -4.85
C ALA A 159 8.30 0.21 -3.59
N TYR A 160 9.21 0.93 -2.93
CA TYR A 160 9.79 0.51 -1.67
C TYR A 160 8.72 0.37 -0.58
N ALA A 161 7.93 1.42 -0.37
CA ALA A 161 6.91 1.49 0.68
C ALA A 161 5.86 0.38 0.49
N VAL A 162 5.35 0.19 -0.73
CA VAL A 162 4.39 -0.87 -1.07
C VAL A 162 5.01 -2.24 -0.84
N ALA A 163 6.20 -2.52 -1.40
CA ALA A 163 6.84 -3.83 -1.29
C ALA A 163 7.07 -4.20 0.17
N LYS A 164 7.60 -3.25 0.96
CA LYS A 164 7.89 -3.47 2.37
C LYS A 164 6.64 -3.69 3.20
N THR A 165 5.64 -2.82 3.03
CA THR A 165 4.39 -2.87 3.80
C THR A 165 3.61 -4.16 3.51
N MET A 166 3.46 -4.51 2.23
CA MET A 166 2.69 -5.69 1.83
C MET A 166 3.38 -7.00 2.20
N ALA A 167 4.72 -7.06 2.11
CA ALA A 167 5.47 -8.26 2.52
C ALA A 167 5.44 -8.49 4.04
N HIS A 168 5.32 -7.43 4.85
CA HIS A 168 5.28 -7.50 6.31
C HIS A 168 3.87 -7.40 6.89
N LEU A 169 2.84 -7.54 6.07
CA LEU A 169 1.46 -7.31 6.49
C LEU A 169 1.08 -8.30 7.63
N ARG A 170 0.56 -7.73 8.73
CA ARG A 170 0.05 -8.39 9.95
C ARG A 170 -1.34 -7.85 10.29
N ALA A 171 -1.98 -8.34 11.36
CA ALA A 171 -3.33 -7.90 11.72
C ALA A 171 -3.43 -6.39 11.92
N SER A 172 -2.44 -5.75 12.56
CA SER A 172 -2.42 -4.29 12.71
C SER A 172 -2.33 -3.55 11.38
N GLY A 173 -1.41 -3.97 10.50
CA GLY A 173 -1.28 -3.42 9.14
C GLY A 173 -2.56 -3.58 8.31
N MET A 174 -3.22 -4.73 8.43
CA MET A 174 -4.49 -4.98 7.77
C MET A 174 -5.61 -4.10 8.32
N LEU A 175 -5.64 -3.83 9.63
CA LEU A 175 -6.58 -2.89 10.23
C LEU A 175 -6.37 -1.46 9.70
N TYR A 176 -5.11 -1.04 9.55
CA TYR A 176 -4.80 0.24 8.91
C TYR A 176 -5.31 0.30 7.48
N LEU A 177 -5.18 -0.78 6.69
CA LEU A 177 -5.74 -0.83 5.33
C LEU A 177 -7.27 -0.73 5.33
N VAL A 178 -7.97 -1.37 6.27
CA VAL A 178 -9.43 -1.27 6.44
C VAL A 178 -9.82 0.19 6.69
N VAL A 179 -9.23 0.81 7.72
CA VAL A 179 -9.57 2.18 8.14
C VAL A 179 -9.22 3.19 7.05
N ALA A 180 -8.02 3.09 6.47
CA ALA A 180 -7.57 3.98 5.41
C ALA A 180 -8.42 3.85 4.14
N SER A 181 -8.85 2.63 3.79
CA SER A 181 -9.77 2.42 2.66
C SER A 181 -11.14 3.03 2.94
N LEU A 182 -11.67 2.85 4.15
CA LEU A 182 -12.95 3.45 4.54
C LEU A 182 -12.92 4.98 4.45
N MET A 183 -11.92 5.61 5.10
CA MET A 183 -11.75 7.05 5.04
C MET A 183 -11.49 7.53 3.60
N GLY A 184 -10.68 6.79 2.85
CA GLY A 184 -10.40 7.06 1.45
C GLY A 184 -11.66 7.08 0.57
N THR A 185 -12.51 6.07 0.69
CA THR A 185 -13.78 6.01 -0.06
C THR A 185 -14.77 7.09 0.36
N LEU A 186 -14.81 7.44 1.65
CA LEU A 186 -15.63 8.53 2.16
C LEU A 186 -15.20 9.88 1.56
N LEU A 187 -13.90 10.16 1.57
CA LEU A 187 -13.33 11.37 0.97
C LEU A 187 -13.57 11.41 -0.54
N LEU A 188 -13.41 10.28 -1.23
CA LEU A 188 -13.63 10.19 -2.68
C LEU A 188 -15.09 10.43 -3.06
N ALA A 189 -16.04 9.91 -2.29
CA ALA A 189 -17.47 10.13 -2.48
C ALA A 189 -17.83 11.61 -2.33
N GLY A 190 -17.25 12.27 -1.31
CA GLY A 190 -17.43 13.71 -1.09
C GLY A 190 -16.80 14.57 -2.18
N ALA A 191 -15.61 14.20 -2.67
CA ALA A 191 -14.94 14.91 -3.75
C ALA A 191 -15.71 14.89 -5.09
N HIS A 192 -16.57 13.88 -5.29
CA HIS A 192 -17.43 13.76 -6.47
C HIS A 192 -18.85 14.30 -6.24
N ASN A 193 -19.11 14.95 -5.10
CA ASN A 193 -20.41 15.55 -4.80
C ASN A 193 -20.33 17.07 -4.85
N GLU A 194 -21.29 17.70 -5.53
CA GLU A 194 -21.42 19.16 -5.57
C GLU A 194 -22.10 19.72 -4.30
N ASN A 195 -22.85 18.89 -3.57
CA ASN A 195 -23.56 19.30 -2.36
C ASN A 195 -22.67 19.10 -1.11
N PRO A 196 -22.34 20.17 -0.35
CA PRO A 196 -21.55 20.05 0.88
C PRO A 196 -22.22 19.22 2.00
N TYR A 197 -23.55 19.05 1.97
CA TYR A 197 -24.33 18.24 2.91
C TYR A 197 -24.61 16.82 2.40
N TRP A 198 -23.85 16.34 1.40
CA TRP A 198 -24.04 15.02 0.79
C TRP A 198 -24.07 13.86 1.80
N TRP A 199 -23.32 13.98 2.88
CA TRP A 199 -23.17 12.94 3.90
C TRP A 199 -24.50 12.69 4.65
N GLU A 200 -25.29 13.72 4.92
CA GLU A 200 -26.60 13.60 5.59
C GLU A 200 -27.55 12.71 4.79
N TYR A 201 -27.51 12.84 3.46
CA TYR A 201 -28.36 12.07 2.57
C TYR A 201 -27.81 10.67 2.29
N SER A 202 -26.49 10.48 2.22
CA SER A 202 -25.87 9.18 1.97
C SER A 202 -26.10 8.17 3.10
N PHE A 203 -26.16 8.61 4.36
CA PHE A 203 -26.45 7.72 5.50
C PHE A 203 -27.94 7.38 5.64
N SER A 204 -28.83 8.32 5.28
CA SER A 204 -30.28 8.14 5.43
C SER A 204 -30.97 7.55 4.20
N HIS A 205 -30.36 7.63 3.01
CA HIS A 205 -30.96 7.17 1.75
C HIS A 205 -30.13 6.05 1.11
N LEU A 206 -30.10 4.89 1.75
CA LEU A 206 -29.59 3.63 1.18
C LEU A 206 -30.29 3.18 -0.13
N GLY A 207 -31.14 4.02 -0.76
CA GLY A 207 -31.82 3.67 -2.01
C GLY A 207 -32.69 4.73 -2.69
N MET A 208 -32.56 6.04 -2.45
CA MET A 208 -33.35 7.01 -3.25
C MET A 208 -32.48 8.17 -3.77
N THR A 209 -32.51 8.36 -5.09
CA THR A 209 -31.81 9.33 -6.00
C THR A 209 -30.47 8.89 -6.62
N ASP A 210 -30.42 8.90 -7.96
CA ASP A 210 -29.28 8.61 -8.85
C ASP A 210 -28.16 9.65 -8.69
N SER A 211 -27.07 9.30 -7.99
CA SER A 211 -25.86 10.12 -7.98
C SER A 211 -24.60 9.25 -7.83
N ASN A 212 -23.52 9.64 -8.52
CA ASN A 212 -22.25 8.91 -8.52
C ASN A 212 -21.64 8.81 -7.10
N SER A 213 -21.78 9.84 -6.26
CA SER A 213 -21.25 9.83 -4.90
C SER A 213 -21.86 8.73 -4.01
N LYS A 214 -23.16 8.45 -4.16
CA LYS A 214 -23.83 7.38 -3.39
C LYS A 214 -23.31 6.01 -3.79
N ALA A 215 -23.13 5.79 -5.09
CA ALA A 215 -22.54 4.56 -5.60
C ALA A 215 -21.11 4.35 -5.07
N ILE A 216 -20.26 5.39 -5.13
CA ILE A 216 -18.88 5.35 -4.60
C ILE A 216 -18.88 5.03 -3.11
N PHE A 217 -19.75 5.68 -2.33
CA PHE A 217 -19.87 5.45 -0.89
C PHE A 217 -20.31 4.01 -0.56
N ASN A 218 -21.40 3.53 -1.17
CA ASN A 218 -21.93 2.19 -0.92
C ASN A 218 -20.96 1.08 -1.35
N ILE A 219 -20.32 1.23 -2.51
CA ILE A 219 -19.28 0.29 -2.96
C ILE A 219 -18.11 0.30 -1.97
N GLY A 220 -17.72 1.48 -1.46
CA GLY A 220 -16.69 1.61 -0.44
C GLY A 220 -17.04 0.88 0.87
N LEU A 221 -18.29 0.98 1.34
CA LEU A 221 -18.76 0.26 2.52
C LEU A 221 -18.74 -1.26 2.32
N ILE A 222 -19.23 -1.75 1.18
CA ILE A 222 -19.19 -3.19 0.86
C ILE A 222 -17.73 -3.66 0.82
N PHE A 223 -16.86 -2.92 0.13
CA PHE A 223 -15.45 -3.25 -0.01
C PHE A 223 -14.73 -3.27 1.34
N THR A 224 -14.97 -2.29 2.21
CA THR A 224 -14.39 -2.25 3.56
C THR A 224 -14.94 -3.35 4.47
N GLY A 225 -16.20 -3.76 4.31
CA GLY A 225 -16.74 -4.96 4.93
C GLY A 225 -15.99 -6.24 4.52
N ILE A 226 -15.67 -6.39 3.22
CA ILE A 226 -14.84 -7.50 2.72
C ILE A 226 -13.44 -7.45 3.36
N LEU A 227 -12.82 -6.26 3.45
CA LEU A 227 -11.52 -6.11 4.11
C LEU A 227 -11.58 -6.47 5.60
N MET A 228 -12.70 -6.19 6.27
CA MET A 228 -12.90 -6.55 7.68
C MET A 228 -12.96 -8.07 7.88
N LEU A 229 -13.60 -8.81 6.96
CA LEU A 229 -13.58 -10.28 6.97
C LEU A 229 -12.17 -10.83 6.78
N VAL A 230 -11.40 -10.23 5.85
CA VAL A 230 -9.99 -10.60 5.66
C VAL A 230 -9.17 -10.27 6.91
N TRP A 231 -9.38 -9.11 7.53
CA TRP A 231 -8.71 -8.73 8.78
C TRP A 231 -8.97 -9.73 9.92
N GLN A 232 -10.21 -10.21 10.05
CA GLN A 232 -10.54 -11.21 11.07
C GLN A 232 -9.71 -12.49 10.91
N GLU A 233 -9.40 -12.93 9.68
CA GLU A 233 -8.50 -14.07 9.46
C GLU A 233 -7.10 -13.81 10.01
N PHE A 234 -6.53 -12.63 9.75
CA PHE A 234 -5.22 -12.24 10.29
C PHE A 234 -5.25 -12.18 11.82
N PHE A 235 -6.27 -11.55 12.38
CA PHE A 235 -6.46 -11.41 13.83
C PHE A 235 -6.53 -12.79 14.50
N MET A 236 -7.40 -13.68 14.02
CA MET A 236 -7.57 -15.01 14.62
C MET A 236 -6.30 -15.86 14.54
N LYS A 237 -5.49 -15.72 13.48
CA LYS A 237 -4.23 -16.47 13.33
C LYS A 237 -3.11 -15.90 14.20
N GLU A 238 -3.04 -14.59 14.37
CA GLU A 238 -1.99 -13.94 15.16
C GLU A 238 -2.19 -14.13 16.67
N PHE A 239 -3.44 -14.13 17.15
CA PHE A 239 -3.76 -14.32 18.58
C PHE A 239 -3.82 -15.78 19.05
N ARG A 240 -3.75 -16.75 18.14
CA ARG A 240 -3.70 -18.19 18.47
C ARG A 240 -2.26 -18.72 18.66
N VAL A 241 -1.24 -17.90 18.41
CA VAL A 241 0.20 -18.20 18.58
C VAL A 241 0.68 -17.67 19.93
#